data_AF-A0A974YE81-F1
#
_entry.id   AF-A0A974YE81-F1
#
_cell.length_a   1.000
_cell.length_b   1.000
_cell.length_c   1.000
_cell.angle_alpha   90.00
_cell.angle_beta   90.00
_cell.angle_gamma   90.00
#
_symmetry.space_group_name_H-M   'P 1'
#
loop_
_entity.id
_entity.type
_entity.pdbx_description
1 polymer ?
#
loop_
_entity_poly.entity_id
_entity_poly.type
_entity_poly.pdbx_seq_one_letter_code
_entity_poly.pdbx_strand_id
1 'polypeptide(L)'
;MSAAAPMMSASLPLPELYARVRHHVPAMEWPFYASDIEAILALKRQHNAVILAHNYQTPEIFHTVADIVGDSLALAREAVNTDADVIVLAGVHFMAETAKLLNPGKTVLIPDAEAGCSLAESITAEDVRQLRARYPGVPVVTYVNTSAAVKAESDICCTSGNAKKVIESLGVDRVIMLPDEFLAQNTAAQVPGVEIITWAGHCEVHERFTAEDIREVRESYPDVVVLAHPEAPPEVVAEADYAGSTAGMADFVGEKRPARVALVTECSMSDNVAALYPEVEFVRPCNLCPHMKRITLPKIRRALELHQHEVTIDPAVAERARLAVERMLAVR
;
A
#
# COMPACT_ATOMS: atom_id res chain seq x y z
N MET A 1 6.88 -13.41 -59.30
CA MET A 1 6.26 -13.72 -58.00
C MET A 1 6.59 -12.57 -57.07
N SER A 2 5.58 -11.72 -56.80
CA SER A 2 5.73 -10.48 -56.02
C SER A 2 6.02 -10.85 -54.58
N ALA A 3 7.13 -10.36 -54.02
CA ALA A 3 7.35 -10.33 -52.59
C ALA A 3 6.27 -9.44 -51.98
N ALA A 4 5.45 -10.00 -51.10
CA ALA A 4 4.52 -9.22 -50.30
C ALA A 4 5.34 -8.30 -49.38
N ALA A 5 5.02 -7.01 -49.42
CA ALA A 5 5.52 -6.04 -48.44
C ALA A 5 5.10 -6.49 -47.02
N PRO A 6 5.93 -6.28 -45.99
CA PRO A 6 5.51 -6.54 -44.62
C PRO A 6 4.30 -5.65 -44.33
N MET A 7 3.21 -6.27 -43.89
CA MET A 7 2.04 -5.54 -43.38
C MET A 7 2.52 -4.57 -42.31
N MET A 8 2.21 -3.30 -42.49
CA MET A 8 2.46 -2.25 -41.52
C MET A 8 1.93 -2.71 -40.15
N SER A 9 2.83 -2.92 -39.19
CA SER A 9 2.45 -3.06 -37.79
C SER A 9 1.69 -1.78 -37.42
N ALA A 10 0.39 -1.88 -37.20
CA ALA A 10 -0.38 -0.78 -36.66
C ALA A 10 0.27 -0.38 -35.33
N SER A 11 0.68 0.90 -35.22
CA SER A 11 1.21 1.42 -33.96
C SER A 11 0.22 1.13 -32.85
N LEU A 12 0.70 0.55 -31.74
CA LEU A 12 -0.12 0.37 -30.55
C LEU A 12 -0.69 1.73 -30.10
N PRO A 13 -1.94 1.78 -29.59
CA PRO A 13 -2.49 3.00 -29.01
C PRO A 13 -1.62 3.46 -27.84
N LEU A 14 -1.57 4.77 -27.53
CA LEU A 14 -0.82 5.30 -26.38
C LEU A 14 0.62 4.73 -26.21
N PRO A 15 1.47 4.76 -27.25
CA PRO A 15 2.75 4.03 -27.26
C PRO A 15 3.71 4.48 -26.15
N GLU A 16 3.66 5.75 -25.74
CA GLU A 16 4.47 6.29 -24.64
C GLU A 16 4.08 5.70 -23.26
N LEU A 17 2.79 5.40 -23.05
CA LEU A 17 2.34 4.74 -21.83
C LEU A 17 2.64 3.24 -21.88
N TYR A 18 2.46 2.62 -23.06
CA TYR A 18 2.83 1.22 -23.25
C TYR A 18 4.31 0.97 -22.94
N ALA A 19 5.20 1.88 -23.38
CA ALA A 19 6.63 1.75 -23.15
C ALA A 19 7.00 1.58 -21.67
N ARG A 20 6.21 2.13 -20.74
CA ARG A 20 6.42 2.05 -19.29
C ARG A 20 6.09 0.67 -18.71
N VAL A 21 5.21 -0.08 -19.36
CA VAL A 21 4.69 -1.37 -18.86
C VAL A 21 5.00 -2.54 -19.79
N ARG A 22 5.68 -2.33 -20.92
CA ARG A 22 5.92 -3.33 -21.98
C ARG A 22 6.59 -4.63 -21.51
N HIS A 23 7.29 -4.61 -20.37
CA HIS A 23 7.96 -5.77 -19.79
C HIS A 23 7.04 -6.60 -18.88
N HIS A 24 5.86 -6.09 -18.56
CA HIS A 24 4.85 -6.70 -17.69
C HIS A 24 3.50 -6.91 -18.40
N VAL A 25 3.17 -6.06 -19.37
CA VAL A 25 1.94 -6.14 -20.17
C VAL A 25 2.28 -6.53 -21.61
N PRO A 26 1.85 -7.70 -22.09
CA PRO A 26 2.03 -8.11 -23.49
C PRO A 26 1.38 -7.12 -24.47
N ALA A 27 2.03 -6.89 -25.62
CA ALA A 27 1.52 -6.00 -26.67
C ALA A 27 0.10 -6.39 -27.15
N MET A 28 -0.22 -7.69 -27.11
CA MET A 28 -1.53 -8.23 -27.47
C MET A 28 -2.63 -7.79 -26.48
N GLU A 29 -2.30 -7.58 -25.22
CA GLU A 29 -3.24 -7.19 -24.16
C GLU A 29 -3.43 -5.67 -24.08
N TRP A 30 -2.41 -4.90 -24.50
CA TRP A 30 -2.41 -3.45 -24.37
C TRP A 30 -3.64 -2.72 -24.96
N PRO A 31 -4.20 -3.10 -26.13
CA PRO A 31 -5.40 -2.46 -26.65
C PRO A 31 -6.62 -2.55 -25.72
N PHE A 32 -6.71 -3.57 -24.86
CA PHE A 32 -7.79 -3.71 -23.89
C PHE A 32 -7.66 -2.69 -22.75
N TYR A 33 -6.43 -2.38 -22.32
CA TYR A 33 -6.17 -1.37 -21.30
C TYR A 33 -6.22 0.05 -21.85
N ALA A 34 -5.72 0.28 -23.07
CA ALA A 34 -5.55 1.61 -23.64
C ALA A 34 -6.87 2.40 -23.71
N SER A 35 -7.99 1.72 -24.00
CA SER A 35 -9.33 2.35 -24.04
C SER A 35 -9.75 2.91 -22.68
N ASP A 36 -9.56 2.15 -21.60
CA ASP A 36 -9.89 2.63 -20.26
C ASP A 36 -8.90 3.70 -19.77
N ILE A 37 -7.62 3.54 -20.08
CA ILE A 37 -6.58 4.54 -19.75
C ILE A 37 -6.92 5.88 -20.41
N GLU A 38 -7.26 5.90 -21.70
CA GLU A 38 -7.63 7.13 -22.41
C GLU A 38 -8.86 7.80 -21.77
N ALA A 39 -9.90 7.02 -21.47
CA ALA A 39 -11.11 7.50 -20.81
C ALA A 39 -10.81 8.08 -19.42
N ILE A 40 -10.01 7.37 -18.60
CA ILE A 40 -9.61 7.81 -17.27
C ILE A 40 -8.85 9.14 -17.35
N LEU A 41 -7.87 9.26 -18.25
CA LEU A 41 -7.09 10.49 -18.40
C LEU A 41 -7.97 11.68 -18.83
N ALA A 42 -8.99 11.45 -19.67
CA ALA A 42 -9.95 12.48 -20.02
C ALA A 42 -10.85 12.87 -18.84
N LEU A 43 -11.40 11.89 -18.13
CA LEU A 43 -12.28 12.09 -16.98
C LEU A 43 -11.56 12.80 -15.82
N LYS A 44 -10.29 12.48 -15.57
CA LYS A 44 -9.47 13.18 -14.57
C LYS A 44 -9.39 14.67 -14.84
N ARG A 45 -9.14 15.06 -16.10
CA ARG A 45 -9.13 16.48 -16.50
C ARG A 45 -10.51 17.12 -16.35
N GLN A 46 -11.57 16.41 -16.74
CA GLN A 46 -12.94 16.91 -16.67
C GLN A 46 -13.40 17.16 -15.23
N HIS A 47 -13.04 16.26 -14.31
CA HIS A 47 -13.49 16.30 -12.92
C HIS A 47 -12.50 16.96 -11.96
N ASN A 48 -11.39 17.52 -12.46
CA ASN A 48 -10.27 17.96 -11.63
C ASN A 48 -9.88 16.88 -10.60
N ALA A 49 -9.66 15.66 -11.09
CA ALA A 49 -9.43 14.49 -10.25
C ALA A 49 -7.98 14.01 -10.31
N VAL A 50 -7.49 13.54 -9.16
CA VAL A 50 -6.23 12.79 -9.04
C VAL A 50 -6.48 11.34 -8.65
N ILE A 51 -5.57 10.47 -9.05
CA ILE A 51 -5.55 9.06 -8.69
C ILE A 51 -4.36 8.79 -7.79
N LEU A 52 -4.65 8.35 -6.56
CA LEU A 52 -3.66 7.86 -5.60
C LEU A 52 -3.61 6.33 -5.73
N ALA A 53 -2.45 5.77 -6.07
CA ALA A 53 -2.29 4.32 -6.21
C ALA A 53 -1.28 3.75 -5.22
N HIS A 54 -1.69 2.72 -4.49
CA HIS A 54 -0.79 2.01 -3.59
C HIS A 54 0.23 1.17 -4.38
N ASN A 55 1.40 0.91 -3.80
CA ASN A 55 2.46 0.06 -4.38
C ASN A 55 2.03 -1.37 -4.77
N TYR A 56 0.88 -1.82 -4.28
CA TYR A 56 0.29 -3.13 -4.60
C TYR A 56 -0.71 -3.06 -5.78
N GLN A 57 -0.89 -1.91 -6.40
CA GLN A 57 -1.65 -1.79 -7.64
C GLN A 57 -0.84 -2.34 -8.82
N THR A 58 -1.54 -2.87 -9.80
CA THR A 58 -0.92 -3.50 -10.98
C THR A 58 -0.20 -2.45 -11.85
N PRO A 59 0.84 -2.84 -12.63
CA PRO A 59 1.64 -1.90 -13.41
C PRO A 59 0.84 -1.00 -14.34
N GLU A 60 -0.24 -1.51 -14.94
CA GLU A 60 -1.12 -0.73 -15.82
C GLU A 60 -1.92 0.35 -15.07
N ILE A 61 -2.18 0.21 -13.77
CA ILE A 61 -2.75 1.28 -12.95
C ILE A 61 -1.61 2.21 -12.48
N PHE A 62 -0.58 1.62 -11.90
CA PHE A 62 0.51 2.30 -11.21
C PHE A 62 1.33 3.23 -12.13
N HIS A 63 1.67 2.79 -13.34
CA HIS A 63 2.55 3.54 -14.24
C HIS A 63 1.82 4.37 -15.31
N THR A 64 0.49 4.23 -15.45
CA THR A 64 -0.25 4.85 -16.57
C THR A 64 -1.32 5.86 -16.16
N VAL A 65 -2.10 5.60 -15.11
CA VAL A 65 -3.21 6.49 -14.70
C VAL A 65 -3.03 7.13 -13.34
N ALA A 66 -2.18 6.57 -12.47
CA ALA A 66 -1.88 7.16 -11.17
C ALA A 66 -1.12 8.49 -11.29
N ASP A 67 -1.48 9.47 -10.47
CA ASP A 67 -0.74 10.75 -10.35
C ASP A 67 0.27 10.69 -9.22
N ILE A 68 -0.11 10.02 -8.13
CA ILE A 68 0.69 9.84 -6.94
C ILE A 68 0.72 8.35 -6.63
N VAL A 69 1.93 7.84 -6.45
CA VAL A 69 2.19 6.44 -6.12
C VAL A 69 2.99 6.34 -4.84
N GLY A 70 2.72 5.32 -4.03
CA GLY A 70 3.53 5.08 -2.83
C GLY A 70 2.92 4.11 -1.82
N ASP A 71 3.56 4.06 -0.65
CA ASP A 71 3.04 3.35 0.52
C ASP A 71 1.95 4.17 1.24
N SER A 72 1.33 3.59 2.27
CA SER A 72 0.27 4.25 3.02
C SER A 72 0.67 5.62 3.60
N LEU A 73 1.94 5.81 3.97
CA LEU A 73 2.42 7.08 4.54
C LEU A 73 2.58 8.14 3.47
N ALA A 74 3.20 7.78 2.34
CA ALA A 74 3.36 8.68 1.19
C ALA A 74 1.99 9.13 0.66
N LEU A 75 1.06 8.19 0.46
CA LEU A 75 -0.29 8.52 0.00
C LEU A 75 -1.03 9.44 0.97
N ALA A 76 -0.95 9.20 2.28
CA ALA A 76 -1.57 10.07 3.28
C ALA A 76 -0.98 11.49 3.26
N ARG A 77 0.33 11.64 3.11
CA ARG A 77 1.00 12.95 3.03
C ARG A 77 0.62 13.70 1.76
N GLU A 78 0.74 13.06 0.60
CA GLU A 78 0.50 13.70 -0.68
C GLU A 78 -0.97 14.02 -0.93
N ALA A 79 -1.90 13.24 -0.34
CA ALA A 79 -3.33 13.55 -0.39
C ALA A 79 -3.67 14.92 0.21
N VAL A 80 -2.88 15.45 1.15
CA VAL A 80 -3.11 16.77 1.75
C VAL A 80 -2.63 17.90 0.83
N ASN A 81 -1.65 17.64 -0.02
CA ASN A 81 -0.98 18.66 -0.85
C ASN A 81 -1.65 18.87 -2.22
N THR A 82 -2.60 18.04 -2.62
CA THR A 82 -3.27 18.15 -3.92
C THR A 82 -4.35 19.25 -3.94
N ASP A 83 -4.42 19.98 -5.04
CA ASP A 83 -5.47 20.98 -5.33
C ASP A 83 -6.68 20.38 -6.08
N ALA A 84 -6.69 19.06 -6.30
CA ALA A 84 -7.79 18.35 -6.95
C ALA A 84 -9.07 18.37 -6.10
N ASP A 85 -10.22 18.47 -6.77
CA ASP A 85 -11.54 18.41 -6.12
C ASP A 85 -11.95 16.97 -5.79
N VAL A 86 -11.47 16.02 -6.61
CA VAL A 86 -11.80 14.60 -6.53
C VAL A 86 -10.52 13.77 -6.37
N ILE A 87 -10.53 12.84 -5.42
CA ILE A 87 -9.48 11.87 -5.20
C ILE A 87 -10.05 10.48 -5.48
N VAL A 88 -9.51 9.77 -6.47
CA VAL A 88 -9.78 8.33 -6.64
C VAL A 88 -8.68 7.56 -5.95
N LEU A 89 -9.04 6.76 -4.94
CA LEU A 89 -8.07 5.90 -4.29
C LEU A 89 -8.05 4.50 -4.93
N ALA A 90 -7.01 4.24 -5.72
CA ALA A 90 -6.65 2.91 -6.18
C ALA A 90 -5.92 2.15 -5.06
N GLY A 91 -6.71 1.65 -4.11
CA GLY A 91 -6.26 0.92 -2.93
C GLY A 91 -7.43 0.27 -2.21
N VAL A 92 -7.33 0.15 -0.89
CA VAL A 92 -8.35 -0.49 -0.03
C VAL A 92 -9.11 0.54 0.82
N HIS A 93 -10.25 0.13 1.37
CA HIS A 93 -11.24 1.01 1.98
C HIS A 93 -10.66 1.91 3.09
N PHE A 94 -9.87 1.37 4.02
CA PHE A 94 -9.29 2.18 5.09
C PHE A 94 -8.34 3.29 4.59
N MET A 95 -7.67 3.08 3.45
CA MET A 95 -6.81 4.10 2.86
C MET A 95 -7.67 5.23 2.30
N ALA A 96 -8.85 4.90 1.78
CA ALA A 96 -9.77 5.86 1.20
C ALA A 96 -10.44 6.66 2.33
N GLU A 97 -10.77 5.99 3.43
CA GLU A 97 -11.18 6.66 4.67
C GLU A 97 -10.10 7.61 5.18
N THR A 98 -8.83 7.19 5.17
CA THR A 98 -7.70 8.03 5.59
C THR A 98 -7.55 9.26 4.69
N ALA A 99 -7.67 9.09 3.37
CA ALA A 99 -7.68 10.22 2.43
C ALA A 99 -8.86 11.17 2.69
N LYS A 100 -10.06 10.64 3.00
CA LYS A 100 -11.26 11.43 3.32
C LYS A 100 -11.13 12.17 4.66
N LEU A 101 -10.54 11.54 5.68
CA LEU A 101 -10.26 12.16 6.98
C LEU A 101 -9.35 13.38 6.84
N LEU A 102 -8.31 13.28 6.00
CA LEU A 102 -7.36 14.34 5.72
C LEU A 102 -7.89 15.40 4.75
N ASN A 103 -8.96 15.09 4.00
CA ASN A 103 -9.55 15.97 3.01
C ASN A 103 -11.09 16.01 3.14
N PRO A 104 -11.64 16.51 4.26
CA PRO A 104 -13.07 16.43 4.54
C PRO A 104 -13.95 17.13 3.48
N GLY A 105 -13.42 18.20 2.87
CA GLY A 105 -14.10 18.97 1.83
C GLY A 105 -14.00 18.41 0.41
N LYS A 106 -13.13 17.43 0.15
CA LYS A 106 -12.95 16.84 -1.19
C LYS A 106 -13.81 15.59 -1.35
N THR A 107 -14.18 15.27 -2.58
CA THR A 107 -14.81 13.98 -2.89
C THR A 107 -13.73 12.91 -2.95
N VAL A 108 -13.88 11.83 -2.18
CA VAL A 108 -12.98 10.67 -2.23
C VAL A 108 -13.76 9.48 -2.75
N LEU A 109 -13.29 8.87 -3.83
CA LEU A 109 -13.91 7.73 -4.49
C LEU A 109 -13.08 6.48 -4.29
N ILE A 110 -13.75 5.36 -3.99
CA ILE A 110 -13.14 4.03 -4.06
C ILE A 110 -13.74 3.25 -5.24
N PRO A 111 -12.91 2.72 -6.16
CA PRO A 111 -13.40 1.98 -7.33
C PRO A 111 -14.16 0.69 -7.01
N ASP A 112 -13.91 0.09 -5.84
CA ASP A 112 -14.66 -1.07 -5.34
C ASP A 112 -14.81 -0.96 -3.82
N ALA A 113 -16.05 -0.82 -3.35
CA ALA A 113 -16.34 -0.71 -1.92
C ALA A 113 -16.01 -2.00 -1.12
N GLU A 114 -15.91 -3.15 -1.78
CA GLU A 114 -15.52 -4.42 -1.16
C GLU A 114 -13.99 -4.63 -1.12
N ALA A 115 -13.19 -3.64 -1.53
CA ALA A 115 -11.73 -3.66 -1.36
C ALA A 115 -11.36 -3.48 0.13
N GLY A 116 -11.62 -4.51 0.93
CA GLY A 116 -11.35 -4.56 2.38
C GLY A 116 -9.88 -4.81 2.74
N CYS A 117 -9.64 -5.30 3.96
CA CYS A 117 -8.31 -5.69 4.43
C CYS A 117 -8.45 -6.57 5.69
N SER A 118 -7.83 -7.76 5.69
CA SER A 118 -7.88 -8.70 6.82
C SER A 118 -7.49 -8.05 8.16
N LEU A 119 -6.47 -7.20 8.15
CA LEU A 119 -6.03 -6.46 9.34
C LEU A 119 -7.10 -5.48 9.85
N ALA A 120 -7.71 -4.72 8.94
CA ALA A 120 -8.72 -3.73 9.32
C ALA A 120 -10.00 -4.38 9.86
N GLU A 121 -10.31 -5.59 9.39
CA GLU A 121 -11.45 -6.40 9.82
C GLU A 121 -11.18 -7.16 11.12
N SER A 122 -9.91 -7.34 11.50
CA SER A 122 -9.52 -8.08 12.70
C SER A 122 -9.81 -7.36 14.02
N ILE A 123 -10.15 -6.06 13.99
CA ILE A 123 -10.38 -5.26 15.20
C ILE A 123 -11.49 -4.23 15.02
N THR A 124 -12.24 -3.97 16.10
CA THR A 124 -13.30 -2.95 16.15
C THR A 124 -12.98 -1.83 17.14
N ALA A 125 -13.70 -0.71 17.04
CA ALA A 125 -13.59 0.38 18.01
C ALA A 125 -13.96 -0.06 19.44
N GLU A 126 -14.83 -1.06 19.59
CA GLU A 126 -15.19 -1.61 20.90
C GLU A 126 -14.04 -2.40 21.51
N ASP A 127 -13.32 -3.17 20.71
CA ASP A 127 -12.12 -3.89 21.17
C ASP A 127 -11.07 -2.91 21.70
N VAL A 128 -10.87 -1.77 21.02
CA VAL A 128 -9.95 -0.71 21.48
C VAL A 128 -10.41 -0.12 22.82
N ARG A 129 -11.72 0.11 23.01
CA ARG A 129 -12.27 0.59 24.29
C ARG A 129 -12.04 -0.43 25.42
N GLN A 130 -12.20 -1.72 25.13
CA GLN A 130 -11.93 -2.79 26.09
C GLN A 130 -10.43 -2.88 26.43
N LEU A 131 -9.54 -2.73 25.44
CA LEU A 131 -8.10 -2.64 25.66
C LEU A 131 -7.73 -1.46 26.56
N ARG A 132 -8.31 -0.28 26.34
CA ARG A 132 -8.10 0.90 27.20
C ARG A 132 -8.61 0.68 28.62
N ALA A 133 -9.75 -0.01 28.79
CA ALA A 133 -10.26 -0.37 30.12
C ALA A 133 -9.34 -1.37 30.84
N ARG A 134 -8.75 -2.30 30.09
CA ARG A 134 -7.80 -3.30 30.61
C ARG A 134 -6.42 -2.72 30.93
N TYR A 135 -5.98 -1.71 30.17
CA TYR A 135 -4.68 -1.06 30.33
C TYR A 135 -4.82 0.47 30.45
N PRO A 136 -5.38 0.98 31.57
CA PRO A 136 -5.60 2.42 31.74
C PRO A 136 -4.30 3.22 31.65
N GLY A 137 -4.31 4.30 30.86
CA GLY A 137 -3.16 5.21 30.71
C GLY A 137 -2.09 4.75 29.73
N VAL A 138 -2.19 3.54 29.16
CA VAL A 138 -1.26 3.08 28.10
C VAL A 138 -1.70 3.68 26.75
N PRO A 139 -0.81 4.36 26.01
CA PRO A 139 -1.13 4.91 24.70
C PRO A 139 -1.46 3.82 23.68
N VAL A 140 -2.45 4.08 22.83
CA VAL A 140 -2.85 3.22 21.72
C VAL A 140 -2.26 3.75 20.41
N VAL A 141 -1.28 3.02 19.88
CA VAL A 141 -0.65 3.23 18.58
C VAL A 141 -1.30 2.31 17.55
N THR A 142 -1.98 2.90 16.58
CA THR A 142 -2.79 2.14 15.63
C THR A 142 -2.18 2.18 14.24
N TYR A 143 -1.86 1.02 13.69
CA TYR A 143 -1.47 0.90 12.29
C TYR A 143 -2.62 1.40 11.40
N VAL A 144 -2.29 2.15 10.35
CA VAL A 144 -3.27 2.75 9.44
C VAL A 144 -4.20 1.72 8.78
N ASN A 145 -3.84 0.44 8.76
CA ASN A 145 -4.64 -0.68 8.26
C ASN A 145 -5.80 -1.03 9.21
N THR A 146 -6.68 -0.05 9.47
CA THR A 146 -7.80 -0.07 10.42
C THR A 146 -8.92 0.85 9.98
N SER A 147 -10.15 0.63 10.44
CA SER A 147 -11.25 1.56 10.13
C SER A 147 -11.06 2.95 10.77
N ALA A 148 -11.73 3.96 10.22
CA ALA A 148 -11.82 5.28 10.86
C ALA A 148 -12.39 5.22 12.29
N ALA A 149 -13.32 4.31 12.56
CA ALA A 149 -13.87 4.11 13.89
C ALA A 149 -12.80 3.64 14.91
N VAL A 150 -11.90 2.73 14.50
CA VAL A 150 -10.77 2.28 15.33
C VAL A 150 -9.78 3.44 15.54
N LYS A 151 -9.46 4.20 14.49
CA LYS A 151 -8.59 5.40 14.59
C LYS A 151 -9.14 6.42 15.59
N ALA A 152 -10.46 6.62 15.66
CA ALA A 152 -11.09 7.55 16.59
C ALA A 152 -10.94 7.18 18.07
N GLU A 153 -10.67 5.91 18.37
CA GLU A 153 -10.38 5.43 19.72
C GLU A 153 -8.87 5.36 20.01
N SER A 154 -8.02 5.78 19.06
CA SER A 154 -6.56 5.67 19.12
C SER A 154 -5.89 6.99 19.50
N ASP A 155 -4.70 6.94 20.10
CA ASP A 155 -3.95 8.14 20.46
C ASP A 155 -3.15 8.69 19.29
N ILE A 156 -2.57 7.80 18.47
CA ILE A 156 -1.75 8.13 17.31
C ILE A 156 -1.78 6.97 16.31
N CYS A 157 -1.74 7.28 15.02
CA CYS A 157 -1.54 6.25 13.99
C CYS A 157 -0.05 5.96 13.71
N CYS A 158 0.24 4.85 13.05
CA CYS A 158 1.54 4.58 12.45
C CYS A 158 1.39 3.88 11.10
N THR A 159 2.49 3.76 10.35
CA THR A 159 2.65 2.88 9.20
C THR A 159 3.85 1.95 9.41
N SER A 160 4.03 0.93 8.56
CA SER A 160 5.26 0.12 8.55
C SER A 160 6.53 0.94 8.32
N GLY A 161 6.41 2.15 7.73
CA GLY A 161 7.53 3.04 7.46
C GLY A 161 7.91 3.96 8.63
N ASN A 162 7.05 4.12 9.65
CA ASN A 162 7.33 5.03 10.77
C ASN A 162 6.97 4.48 12.16
N ALA A 163 6.51 3.22 12.29
CA ALA A 163 6.11 2.61 13.56
C ALA A 163 7.14 2.80 14.68
N LYS A 164 8.42 2.50 14.41
CA LYS A 164 9.53 2.73 15.34
C LYS A 164 9.58 4.17 15.84
N LYS A 165 9.63 5.14 14.91
CA LYS A 165 9.71 6.58 15.23
C LYS A 165 8.49 7.05 16.02
N VAL A 166 7.29 6.56 15.67
CA VAL A 166 6.05 6.88 16.39
C VAL A 166 6.13 6.40 17.83
N ILE A 167 6.57 5.16 18.08
CA ILE A 167 6.70 4.63 19.43
C ILE A 167 7.75 5.41 20.23
N GLU A 168 8.93 5.65 19.66
CA GLU A 168 10.00 6.43 20.31
C GLU A 168 9.53 7.86 20.67
N SER A 169 8.70 8.48 19.82
CA SER A 169 8.21 9.85 20.02
C SER A 169 7.29 10.02 21.23
N LEU A 170 6.69 8.93 21.73
CA LEU A 170 5.77 8.99 22.88
C LEU A 170 6.50 9.10 24.22
N GLY A 171 7.78 8.70 24.29
CA GLY A 171 8.58 8.79 25.51
C GLY A 171 7.99 8.01 26.70
N VAL A 172 7.33 6.88 26.43
CA VAL A 172 6.72 5.99 27.44
C VAL A 172 7.36 4.61 27.38
N ASP A 173 7.35 3.91 28.52
CA ASP A 173 7.94 2.57 28.63
C ASP A 173 6.98 1.46 28.16
N ARG A 174 5.73 1.81 27.82
CA ARG A 174 4.69 0.85 27.40
C ARG A 174 3.68 1.45 26.44
N VAL A 175 3.34 0.72 25.38
CA VAL A 175 2.30 1.08 24.40
C VAL A 175 1.44 -0.12 24.03
N ILE A 176 0.22 0.12 23.54
CA ILE A 176 -0.57 -0.86 22.79
C ILE A 176 -0.32 -0.59 21.31
N MET A 177 0.05 -1.62 20.55
CA MET A 177 0.18 -1.53 19.09
C MET A 177 -0.74 -2.55 18.42
N LEU A 178 -1.55 -2.06 17.48
CA LEU A 178 -2.62 -2.84 16.84
C LEU A 178 -2.78 -2.46 15.36
N PRO A 179 -3.47 -3.27 14.53
CA PRO A 179 -3.95 -4.61 14.84
C PRO A 179 -2.92 -5.70 14.50
N ASP A 180 -1.86 -5.34 13.79
CA ASP A 180 -0.90 -6.30 13.24
C ASP A 180 0.09 -6.77 14.31
N GLU A 181 -0.01 -8.05 14.67
CA GLU A 181 0.83 -8.67 15.70
C GLU A 181 2.30 -8.71 15.27
N PHE A 182 2.57 -9.08 14.02
CA PHE A 182 3.94 -9.26 13.53
C PHE A 182 4.65 -7.92 13.39
N LEU A 183 3.98 -6.90 12.87
CA LEU A 183 4.50 -5.53 12.84
C LEU A 183 4.81 -5.05 14.26
N ALA A 184 3.94 -5.33 15.23
CA ALA A 184 4.17 -4.97 16.63
C ALA A 184 5.38 -5.70 17.23
N GLN A 185 5.52 -7.01 17.00
CA GLN A 185 6.67 -7.81 17.44
C GLN A 185 7.98 -7.36 16.78
N ASN A 186 7.96 -7.15 15.47
CA ASN A 186 9.12 -6.67 14.70
C ASN A 186 9.50 -5.24 15.08
N THR A 187 8.54 -4.41 15.47
CA THR A 187 8.82 -3.08 16.03
C THR A 187 9.41 -3.20 17.44
N ALA A 188 8.87 -4.07 18.30
CA ALA A 188 9.38 -4.28 19.66
C ALA A 188 10.86 -4.68 19.67
N ALA A 189 11.28 -5.53 18.73
CA ALA A 189 12.68 -5.91 18.54
C ALA A 189 13.61 -4.72 18.24
N GLN A 190 13.08 -3.62 17.68
CA GLN A 190 13.82 -2.40 17.35
C GLN A 190 13.79 -1.35 18.48
N VAL A 191 12.91 -1.51 19.47
CA VAL A 191 12.76 -0.60 20.63
C VAL A 191 12.74 -1.37 21.95
N PRO A 192 13.84 -2.07 22.33
CA PRO A 192 13.85 -2.99 23.47
C PRO A 192 13.57 -2.34 24.85
N GLY A 193 13.53 -1.01 24.94
CA GLY A 193 13.14 -0.27 26.14
C GLY A 193 11.65 0.00 26.28
N VAL A 194 10.83 -0.35 25.30
CA VAL A 194 9.37 -0.12 25.31
C VAL A 194 8.64 -1.46 25.20
N GLU A 195 7.78 -1.74 26.19
CA GLU A 195 6.89 -2.89 26.15
C GLU A 195 5.73 -2.62 25.18
N ILE A 196 5.57 -3.49 24.18
CA ILE A 196 4.48 -3.40 23.20
C ILE A 196 3.45 -4.49 23.47
N ILE A 197 2.24 -4.08 23.84
CA ILE A 197 1.07 -4.96 23.95
C ILE A 197 0.45 -5.10 22.55
N THR A 198 0.29 -6.34 22.08
CA THR A 198 -0.17 -6.63 20.73
C THR A 198 -1.67 -6.94 20.67
N TRP A 199 -2.23 -6.79 19.47
CA TRP A 199 -3.48 -7.43 19.06
C TRP A 199 -3.15 -8.56 18.08
N ALA A 200 -3.87 -9.68 18.15
CA ALA A 200 -3.59 -10.87 17.34
C ALA A 200 -4.26 -10.80 15.95
N GLY A 201 -4.02 -9.71 15.21
CA GLY A 201 -4.41 -9.57 13.82
C GLY A 201 -3.22 -9.82 12.89
N HIS A 202 -3.47 -10.44 11.74
CA HIS A 202 -2.43 -10.74 10.75
C HIS A 202 -2.87 -10.35 9.33
N CYS A 203 -1.88 -10.02 8.50
CA CYS A 203 -2.08 -9.83 7.07
C CYS A 203 -2.10 -11.19 6.36
N GLU A 204 -3.21 -11.54 5.72
CA GLU A 204 -3.40 -12.83 5.01
C GLU A 204 -2.39 -13.08 3.87
N VAL A 205 -1.69 -12.04 3.44
CA VAL A 205 -0.67 -12.09 2.40
C VAL A 205 0.70 -12.40 3.01
N HIS A 206 1.07 -11.70 4.09
CA HIS A 206 2.39 -11.78 4.68
C HIS A 206 2.55 -12.91 5.69
N GLU A 207 1.48 -13.35 6.35
CA GLU A 207 1.52 -14.49 7.27
C GLU A 207 1.86 -15.82 6.59
N ARG A 208 1.73 -15.87 5.26
CA ARG A 208 1.97 -17.06 4.45
C ARG A 208 3.45 -17.33 4.16
N PHE A 209 4.32 -16.36 4.40
CA PHE A 209 5.76 -16.54 4.23
C PHE A 209 6.37 -17.24 5.44
N THR A 210 7.32 -18.12 5.19
CA THR A 210 8.07 -18.85 6.23
C THR A 210 9.56 -18.61 6.09
N ALA A 211 10.31 -18.77 7.19
CA ALA A 211 11.77 -18.71 7.16
C ALA A 211 12.38 -19.76 6.21
N GLU A 212 11.70 -20.89 6.02
CA GLU A 212 12.14 -21.94 5.09
C GLU A 212 12.03 -21.49 3.63
N ASP A 213 10.94 -20.80 3.26
CA ASP A 213 10.80 -20.23 1.91
C ASP A 213 12.00 -19.31 1.56
N ILE A 214 12.49 -18.54 2.55
CA ILE A 214 13.64 -17.66 2.35
C ILE A 214 14.93 -18.46 2.12
N ARG A 215 15.12 -19.55 2.85
CA ARG A 215 16.29 -20.43 2.69
C ARG A 215 16.25 -21.12 1.33
N GLU A 216 15.10 -21.66 0.92
CA GLU A 216 14.92 -22.27 -0.40
C GLU A 216 15.18 -21.29 -1.55
N VAL A 217 14.75 -20.02 -1.40
CA VAL A 217 15.07 -18.94 -2.35
C VAL A 217 16.58 -18.71 -2.42
N ARG A 218 17.30 -18.67 -1.29
CA ARG A 218 18.76 -18.49 -1.28
C ARG A 218 19.50 -19.70 -1.87
N GLU A 219 18.99 -20.91 -1.68
CA GLU A 219 19.54 -22.12 -2.31
C GLU A 219 19.37 -22.11 -3.83
N SER A 220 18.18 -21.71 -4.31
CA SER A 220 17.86 -21.65 -5.74
C SER A 220 18.56 -20.50 -6.45
N TYR A 221 18.79 -19.39 -5.73
CA TYR A 221 19.36 -18.16 -6.27
C TYR A 221 20.53 -17.69 -5.40
N PRO A 222 21.75 -18.21 -5.63
CA PRO A 222 22.95 -17.73 -4.94
C PRO A 222 23.10 -16.20 -5.06
N ASP A 223 23.57 -15.58 -3.99
CA ASP A 223 23.79 -14.12 -3.85
C ASP A 223 22.51 -13.25 -3.95
N VAL A 224 21.30 -13.84 -3.88
CA VAL A 224 20.06 -13.08 -3.82
C VAL A 224 19.99 -12.23 -2.55
N VAL A 225 19.63 -10.96 -2.72
CA VAL A 225 19.31 -10.06 -1.60
C VAL A 225 17.82 -10.19 -1.28
N VAL A 226 17.46 -10.46 -0.03
CA VAL A 226 16.08 -10.66 0.42
C VAL A 226 15.60 -9.44 1.20
N LEU A 227 14.52 -8.80 0.73
CA LEU A 227 13.87 -7.69 1.43
C LEU A 227 12.49 -8.14 1.93
N ALA A 228 12.20 -8.00 3.23
CA ALA A 228 10.94 -8.48 3.82
C ALA A 228 10.10 -7.37 4.44
N HIS A 229 8.77 -7.47 4.31
CA HIS A 229 7.87 -6.49 4.90
C HIS A 229 7.72 -6.82 6.40
N PRO A 230 7.69 -5.84 7.31
CA PRO A 230 7.61 -6.10 8.75
C PRO A 230 6.25 -6.64 9.22
N GLU A 231 5.27 -6.81 8.31
CA GLU A 231 4.05 -7.59 8.56
C GLU A 231 4.29 -9.11 8.41
N ALA A 232 5.47 -9.54 7.95
CA ALA A 232 5.83 -10.96 7.91
C ALA A 232 6.22 -11.46 9.31
N PRO A 233 6.06 -12.78 9.59
CA PRO A 233 6.46 -13.36 10.87
C PRO A 233 7.90 -12.99 11.27
N PRO A 234 8.20 -12.80 12.57
CA PRO A 234 9.54 -12.37 13.02
C PRO A 234 10.68 -13.27 12.53
N GLU A 235 10.44 -14.57 12.41
CA GLU A 235 11.40 -15.53 11.86
C GLU A 235 11.70 -15.30 10.38
N VAL A 236 10.75 -14.78 9.59
CA VAL A 236 10.98 -14.38 8.20
C VAL A 236 11.81 -13.11 8.14
N VAL A 237 11.45 -12.13 8.98
CA VAL A 237 12.17 -10.85 9.07
C VAL A 237 13.63 -11.07 9.51
N ALA A 238 13.88 -12.03 10.40
CA ALA A 238 15.22 -12.37 10.86
C ALA A 238 16.14 -12.96 9.77
N GLU A 239 15.56 -13.59 8.74
CA GLU A 239 16.30 -14.17 7.60
C GLU A 239 16.53 -13.16 6.46
N ALA A 240 15.87 -12.00 6.50
CA ALA A 240 15.95 -10.97 5.48
C ALA A 240 17.20 -10.09 5.64
N ASP A 241 17.75 -9.63 4.50
CA ASP A 241 18.88 -8.70 4.48
C ASP A 241 18.46 -7.26 4.83
N TYR A 242 17.17 -6.95 4.66
CA TYR A 242 16.53 -5.71 5.05
C TYR A 242 15.05 -5.92 5.30
N ALA A 243 14.51 -5.22 6.30
CA ALA A 243 13.08 -5.17 6.53
C ALA A 243 12.58 -3.74 6.64
N GLY A 244 11.47 -3.43 5.95
CA GLY A 244 10.92 -2.08 5.90
C GLY A 244 9.61 -1.98 5.14
N SER A 245 9.03 -0.77 5.09
CA SER A 245 7.83 -0.52 4.28
C SER A 245 8.09 -0.74 2.80
N THR A 246 7.02 -0.76 2.02
CA THR A 246 7.14 -0.90 0.56
C THR A 246 7.95 0.23 -0.07
N ALA A 247 7.82 1.46 0.44
CA ALA A 247 8.69 2.57 0.03
C ALA A 247 10.15 2.31 0.41
N GLY A 248 10.43 1.87 1.65
CA GLY A 248 11.79 1.58 2.10
C GLY A 248 12.49 0.49 1.30
N MET A 249 11.79 -0.55 0.86
CA MET A 249 12.38 -1.55 -0.03
C MET A 249 12.63 -1.01 -1.45
N ALA A 250 11.71 -0.21 -1.99
CA ALA A 250 11.90 0.40 -3.31
C ALA A 250 13.12 1.33 -3.31
N ASP A 251 13.29 2.12 -2.24
CA ASP A 251 14.47 2.95 -2.01
C ASP A 251 15.74 2.09 -1.90
N PHE A 252 15.69 1.00 -1.12
CA PHE A 252 16.82 0.07 -1.02
C PHE A 252 17.25 -0.46 -2.40
N VAL A 253 16.31 -0.90 -3.24
CA VAL A 253 16.64 -1.38 -4.59
C VAL A 253 17.22 -0.26 -5.45
N GLY A 254 16.64 0.94 -5.41
CA GLY A 254 17.13 2.07 -6.19
C GLY A 254 18.54 2.54 -5.80
N GLU A 255 18.85 2.52 -4.51
CA GLU A 255 20.14 2.91 -3.95
C GLU A 255 21.21 1.84 -4.12
N LYS A 256 20.88 0.58 -3.78
CA LYS A 256 21.87 -0.51 -3.74
C LYS A 256 22.04 -1.22 -5.07
N ARG A 257 21.00 -1.23 -5.91
CA ARG A 257 20.95 -1.93 -7.21
C ARG A 257 21.61 -3.32 -7.15
N PRO A 258 21.13 -4.21 -6.27
CA PRO A 258 21.67 -5.56 -6.21
C PRO A 258 21.51 -6.25 -7.58
N ALA A 259 22.41 -7.17 -7.92
CA ALA A 259 22.28 -7.92 -9.17
C ALA A 259 20.97 -8.73 -9.19
N ARG A 260 20.56 -9.25 -8.03
CA ARG A 260 19.35 -10.02 -7.83
C ARG A 260 18.68 -9.69 -6.50
N VAL A 261 17.37 -9.56 -6.49
CA VAL A 261 16.58 -9.27 -5.30
C VAL A 261 15.32 -10.12 -5.23
N ALA A 262 14.96 -10.58 -4.03
CA ALA A 262 13.68 -11.20 -3.71
C ALA A 262 12.89 -10.27 -2.78
N LEU A 263 11.69 -9.85 -3.18
CA LEU A 263 10.81 -9.08 -2.31
C LEU A 263 9.78 -10.01 -1.65
N VAL A 264 9.88 -10.14 -0.34
CA VAL A 264 8.97 -10.93 0.50
C VAL A 264 7.82 -10.02 0.92
N THR A 265 6.93 -9.78 -0.04
CA THR A 265 5.77 -8.90 0.07
C THR A 265 4.76 -9.21 -1.05
N GLU A 266 3.80 -8.32 -1.25
CA GLU A 266 2.80 -8.43 -2.33
C GLU A 266 3.42 -8.30 -3.73
N CYS A 267 2.94 -9.09 -4.69
CA CYS A 267 3.64 -9.27 -5.96
C CYS A 267 3.73 -8.04 -6.87
N SER A 268 2.68 -7.23 -6.98
CA SER A 268 2.70 -6.10 -7.90
C SER A 268 3.72 -5.04 -7.50
N MET A 269 4.13 -5.01 -6.23
CA MET A 269 5.26 -4.20 -5.83
C MET A 269 6.56 -4.63 -6.54
N SER A 270 6.82 -5.94 -6.64
CA SER A 270 8.00 -6.44 -7.36
C SER A 270 7.96 -6.03 -8.83
N ASP A 271 6.78 -6.09 -9.46
CA ASP A 271 6.62 -5.68 -10.85
C ASP A 271 6.80 -4.18 -11.04
N ASN A 272 6.25 -3.36 -10.15
CA ASN A 272 6.37 -1.91 -10.21
C ASN A 272 7.83 -1.45 -10.03
N VAL A 273 8.57 -2.08 -9.11
CA VAL A 273 9.99 -1.77 -8.89
C VAL A 273 10.85 -2.32 -10.04
N ALA A 274 10.56 -3.51 -10.55
CA ALA A 274 11.25 -4.08 -11.71
C ALA A 274 11.08 -3.24 -12.99
N ALA A 275 9.92 -2.62 -13.19
CA ALA A 275 9.69 -1.71 -14.31
C ALA A 275 10.59 -0.46 -14.25
N LEU A 276 10.99 -0.03 -13.03
CA LEU A 276 11.89 1.10 -12.81
C LEU A 276 13.37 0.72 -12.92
N TYR A 277 13.72 -0.53 -12.58
CA TYR A 277 15.09 -1.04 -12.56
C TYR A 277 15.22 -2.33 -13.38
N PRO A 278 15.10 -2.26 -14.72
CA PRO A 278 15.11 -3.43 -15.59
C PRO A 278 16.45 -4.19 -15.62
N GLU A 279 17.51 -3.60 -15.07
CA GLU A 279 18.82 -4.24 -14.92
C GLU A 279 18.92 -5.18 -13.71
N VAL A 280 18.00 -5.06 -12.75
CA VAL A 280 17.98 -5.88 -11.53
C VAL A 280 17.13 -7.13 -11.79
N GLU A 281 17.66 -8.30 -11.45
CA GLU A 281 16.91 -9.55 -11.54
C GLU A 281 15.97 -9.71 -10.33
N PHE A 282 14.66 -9.75 -10.57
CA PHE A 282 13.67 -9.95 -9.51
C PHE A 282 13.26 -11.42 -9.40
N VAL A 283 13.54 -12.01 -8.24
CA VAL A 283 12.97 -13.29 -7.82
C VAL A 283 11.62 -12.99 -7.15
N ARG A 284 10.55 -13.65 -7.62
CA ARG A 284 9.18 -13.34 -7.23
C ARG A 284 8.53 -14.48 -6.45
N PRO A 285 8.89 -14.74 -5.17
CA PRO A 285 8.20 -15.70 -4.32
C PRO A 285 6.84 -15.15 -3.78
N CYS A 286 6.33 -14.10 -4.42
CA CYS A 286 5.32 -13.18 -3.92
C CYS A 286 3.89 -13.77 -3.84
N ASN A 287 3.08 -13.22 -2.92
CA ASN A 287 1.64 -13.46 -2.82
C ASN A 287 0.85 -12.27 -3.39
N LEU A 288 -0.36 -12.50 -3.91
CA LEU A 288 -1.26 -11.42 -4.36
C LEU A 288 -2.27 -11.10 -3.26
N CYS A 289 -2.47 -9.81 -2.98
CA CYS A 289 -3.52 -9.36 -2.07
C CYS A 289 -4.88 -9.37 -2.81
N PRO A 290 -5.84 -10.25 -2.45
CA PRO A 290 -7.11 -10.34 -3.17
C PRO A 290 -7.90 -9.03 -3.11
N HIS A 291 -7.78 -8.27 -2.02
CA HIS A 291 -8.44 -6.97 -1.88
C HIS A 291 -7.86 -5.89 -2.79
N MET A 292 -6.54 -5.78 -2.91
CA MET A 292 -5.90 -4.80 -3.81
C MET A 292 -6.25 -5.06 -5.28
N LYS A 293 -6.35 -6.34 -5.69
CA LYS A 293 -6.70 -6.73 -7.08
C LYS A 293 -8.17 -6.56 -7.42
N ARG A 294 -9.00 -6.14 -6.46
CA ARG A 294 -10.37 -5.72 -6.77
C ARG A 294 -10.41 -4.45 -7.58
N ILE A 295 -9.39 -3.59 -7.44
CA ILE A 295 -9.27 -2.34 -8.18
C ILE A 295 -8.74 -2.65 -9.59
N THR A 296 -9.46 -2.19 -10.60
CA THR A 296 -9.13 -2.39 -12.01
C THR A 296 -9.34 -1.11 -12.80
N LEU A 297 -8.69 -0.96 -13.96
CA LEU A 297 -8.91 0.18 -14.85
C LEU A 297 -10.40 0.39 -15.22
N PRO A 298 -11.19 -0.63 -15.61
CA PRO A 298 -12.62 -0.47 -15.81
C PRO A 298 -13.37 0.10 -14.60
N LYS A 299 -13.02 -0.32 -13.38
CA LYS A 299 -13.66 0.20 -12.15
C LYS A 299 -13.22 1.61 -11.82
N ILE A 300 -11.96 1.97 -12.02
CA ILE A 300 -11.47 3.36 -11.87
C ILE A 300 -12.21 4.28 -12.85
N ARG A 301 -12.30 3.87 -14.12
CA ARG A 301 -13.08 4.57 -15.13
C ARG A 301 -14.53 4.74 -14.69
N ARG A 302 -15.19 3.64 -14.33
CA ARG A 302 -16.59 3.64 -13.89
C ARG A 302 -16.81 4.55 -12.69
N ALA A 303 -15.86 4.57 -11.76
CA ALA A 303 -15.89 5.42 -10.59
C ALA A 303 -15.90 6.90 -10.94
N LEU A 304 -15.04 7.31 -11.86
CA LEU A 304 -14.99 8.68 -12.39
C LEU A 304 -16.26 9.04 -13.18
N GLU A 305 -16.74 8.15 -14.06
CA GLU A 305 -17.95 8.35 -14.87
C GLU A 305 -19.20 8.55 -14.01
N LEU A 306 -19.30 7.82 -12.90
CA LEU A 306 -20.46 7.87 -12.01
C LEU A 306 -20.31 8.78 -10.80
N HIS A 307 -19.10 9.22 -10.49
CA HIS A 307 -18.80 9.80 -9.18
C HIS A 307 -19.12 8.85 -8.01
N GLN A 308 -18.75 7.57 -8.16
CA GLN A 308 -19.00 6.52 -7.16
C GLN A 308 -17.78 5.61 -6.98
N HIS A 309 -17.60 4.92 -5.86
CA HIS A 309 -18.37 5.02 -4.63
C HIS A 309 -17.75 6.09 -3.73
N GLU A 310 -18.52 7.12 -3.38
CA GLU A 310 -18.02 8.16 -2.47
C GLU A 310 -17.83 7.61 -1.06
N VAL A 311 -16.64 7.86 -0.51
CA VAL A 311 -16.28 7.51 0.86
C VAL A 311 -16.75 8.62 1.79
N THR A 312 -17.56 8.23 2.77
CA THR A 312 -18.08 9.10 3.82
C THR A 312 -17.66 8.57 5.18
N ILE A 313 -17.41 9.46 6.14
CA ILE A 313 -17.03 9.11 7.50
C ILE A 313 -18.09 9.66 8.43
N ASP A 314 -18.49 8.87 9.43
CA ASP A 314 -19.43 9.31 10.46
C ASP A 314 -18.86 10.55 11.17
N PRO A 315 -19.59 11.70 11.19
CA PRO A 315 -19.16 12.90 11.90
C PRO A 315 -18.83 12.68 13.38
N ALA A 316 -19.42 11.66 14.03
CA ALA A 316 -19.14 11.31 15.42
C ALA A 316 -17.71 10.80 15.66
N VAL A 317 -17.06 10.26 14.61
CA VAL A 317 -15.69 9.71 14.71
C VAL A 317 -14.67 10.51 13.92
N ALA A 318 -15.10 11.27 12.90
CA ALA A 318 -14.23 11.92 11.92
C ALA A 318 -13.11 12.75 12.56
N GLU A 319 -13.42 13.66 13.48
CA GLU A 319 -12.42 14.56 14.05
C GLU A 319 -11.39 13.83 14.92
N ARG A 320 -11.83 12.86 15.73
CA ARG A 320 -10.94 12.05 16.56
C ARG A 320 -10.03 11.17 15.70
N ALA A 321 -10.58 10.54 14.66
CA ALA A 321 -9.82 9.73 13.73
C ALA A 321 -8.80 10.56 12.94
N ARG A 322 -9.20 11.76 12.47
CA ARG A 322 -8.32 12.71 11.80
C ARG A 322 -7.15 13.11 12.70
N LEU A 323 -7.41 13.44 13.96
CA LEU A 323 -6.37 13.81 14.92
C LEU A 323 -5.31 12.69 15.11
N ALA A 324 -5.73 11.42 15.17
CA ALA A 324 -4.78 10.31 15.28
C ALA A 324 -3.86 10.18 14.05
N VAL A 325 -4.41 10.41 12.84
CA VAL A 325 -3.63 10.43 11.59
C VAL A 325 -2.73 11.65 11.52
N GLU A 326 -3.19 12.84 11.90
CA GLU A 326 -2.37 14.06 11.88
C GLU A 326 -1.19 13.97 12.84
N ARG A 327 -1.40 13.40 14.03
CA ARG A 327 -0.32 13.11 14.98
C ARG A 327 0.73 12.20 14.36
N MET A 328 0.33 11.16 13.62
CA MET A 328 1.25 10.29 12.89
C MET A 328 2.07 11.08 11.86
N LEU A 329 1.41 11.95 11.09
CA LEU A 329 2.07 12.74 10.05
C LEU A 329 3.05 13.78 10.61
N ALA A 330 2.79 14.27 11.82
CA ALA A 330 3.65 15.23 12.52
C ALA A 330 4.98 14.62 13.02
N VAL A 331 5.07 13.29 13.16
CA VAL A 331 6.31 12.58 13.53
C VAL A 331 7.29 12.60 12.34
N ARG A 332 8.48 13.17 12.56
CA ARG A 332 9.56 13.33 11.56
C ARG A 332 10.69 12.33 11.79
#